data_AF-A0A2E5E1X6-F1
#
_entry.id   AF-A0A2E5E1X6-F1
#
_cell.length_a   1.000
_cell.length_b   1.000
_cell.length_c   1.000
_cell.angle_alpha   90.00
_cell.angle_beta   90.00
_cell.angle_gamma   90.00
#
_symmetry.space_group_name_H-M   'P 1'
#
loop_
_entity.id
_entity.type
_entity.pdbx_description
1 polymer ?
#
loop_
_entity_poly.entity_id
_entity_poly.type
_entity_poly.pdbx_seq_one_letter_code
_entity_poly.pdbx_strand_id
1 'polypeptide(L)'
;MHSRWFIGLGLILSMLLTACSAPSGSAGATPNSSVPSTSLDTGVPDDFSVDVTILTEEEGDAADLRNARYVVFPDGTLHYAARAGAGPNTLPPIVRRLDRRQMDGLWRRARQLGLADPDRGEAPSNFNKVWIPWEGHIYLMALTANDQYWNFTRRIQPDQELDPAMRAFIRDLAALAWAEDERQDIKFDARRYDYGPDPYAVYRENARRLAEAAEADGAETDDP
;
A
#
# COMPACT_ATOMS: atom_id res chain seq x y z
N MET A 1 3.06 47.83 -44.34
CA MET A 1 2.81 48.25 -42.95
C MET A 1 3.79 47.44 -42.10
N HIS A 2 4.96 47.98 -41.73
CA HIS A 2 5.23 48.81 -40.53
C HIS A 2 4.87 48.05 -39.24
N SER A 3 5.76 47.69 -38.30
CA SER A 3 7.22 47.93 -38.06
C SER A 3 7.94 46.61 -37.67
N ARG A 4 9.25 46.42 -37.43
CA ARG A 4 10.45 47.23 -37.04
C ARG A 4 10.55 47.60 -35.53
N TRP A 5 11.79 47.91 -35.08
CA TRP A 5 12.34 47.93 -33.70
C TRP A 5 12.71 46.53 -33.17
N PHE A 6 13.89 46.23 -32.60
CA PHE A 6 14.98 47.07 -32.04
C PHE A 6 16.37 46.88 -32.70
N ILE A 7 17.30 47.83 -32.47
CA ILE A 7 18.72 47.80 -32.84
C ILE A 7 19.58 48.14 -31.60
N GLY A 8 20.78 47.56 -31.49
CA GLY A 8 21.82 47.86 -30.50
C GLY A 8 22.62 46.59 -30.19
N LEU A 9 23.68 46.21 -30.90
CA LEU A 9 24.92 46.94 -31.27
C LEU A 9 25.79 47.30 -30.04
N GLY A 10 26.85 46.51 -29.84
CA GLY A 10 27.83 46.66 -28.76
C GLY A 10 29.04 45.77 -29.03
N LEU A 11 29.81 46.11 -30.07
CA LEU A 11 30.99 45.36 -30.53
C LEU A 11 32.26 46.13 -30.12
N ILE A 12 33.13 45.51 -29.31
CA ILE A 12 34.51 45.97 -29.10
C ILE A 12 35.47 44.80 -29.26
N LEU A 13 36.60 45.10 -29.92
CA LEU A 13 37.56 44.20 -30.53
C LEU A 13 38.98 44.58 -30.08
N SER A 14 39.71 43.66 -29.44
CA SER A 14 41.16 43.65 -29.19
C SER A 14 41.51 42.21 -28.76
N MET A 15 42.17 41.31 -29.50
CA MET A 15 43.31 41.33 -30.45
C MET A 15 44.71 41.27 -29.78
N LEU A 16 45.35 40.09 -29.93
CA LEU A 16 46.79 39.73 -29.78
C LEU A 16 47.40 39.85 -28.35
N LEU A 17 48.18 38.88 -27.85
CA LEU A 17 49.35 38.23 -28.46
C LEU A 17 49.58 36.76 -28.05
N THR A 18 50.40 36.06 -28.83
CA THR A 18 50.82 34.66 -28.65
C THR A 18 52.16 34.54 -27.91
N ALA A 19 52.30 33.63 -26.94
CA ALA A 19 53.58 33.04 -26.54
C ALA A 19 53.38 31.66 -25.88
N CYS A 20 54.11 30.64 -26.37
CA CYS A 20 54.08 29.28 -25.83
C CYS A 20 55.02 29.14 -24.62
N SER A 21 54.61 28.36 -23.60
CA SER A 21 55.51 27.57 -22.74
C SER A 21 54.73 26.60 -21.86
N ALA A 22 55.06 25.31 -21.95
CA ALA A 22 54.74 24.26 -20.98
C ALA A 22 56.09 23.59 -20.62
N PRO A 23 56.28 23.03 -19.41
CA PRO A 23 55.65 21.74 -19.11
C PRO A 23 55.22 21.48 -17.65
N SER A 24 54.39 20.46 -17.50
CA SER A 24 54.32 19.47 -16.40
C SER A 24 54.37 19.95 -14.93
N GLY A 25 53.20 19.94 -14.29
CA GLY A 25 53.05 19.93 -12.83
C GLY A 25 51.80 19.14 -12.42
N SER A 26 51.94 17.82 -12.24
CA SER A 26 50.82 16.94 -11.91
C SER A 26 50.46 17.00 -10.42
N ALA A 27 49.44 17.79 -10.08
CA ALA A 27 48.74 17.70 -8.79
C ALA A 27 47.24 17.82 -9.03
N GLY A 28 46.51 16.72 -8.87
CA GLY A 28 45.07 16.65 -9.13
C GLY A 28 44.25 17.39 -8.07
N ALA A 29 44.11 18.70 -8.22
CA ALA A 29 43.08 19.46 -7.54
C ALA A 29 41.73 19.16 -8.23
N THR A 30 40.95 18.25 -7.65
CA THR A 30 39.55 18.07 -8.05
C THR A 30 38.80 19.38 -7.81
N PRO A 31 38.13 19.97 -8.82
CA PRO A 31 37.20 21.05 -8.55
C PRO A 31 36.06 20.46 -7.71
N ASN A 32 35.91 20.95 -6.48
CA ASN A 32 34.70 20.71 -5.70
C ASN A 32 33.54 21.38 -6.45
N SER A 33 32.87 20.64 -7.32
CA SER A 33 31.53 20.96 -7.77
C SER A 33 30.65 21.01 -6.53
N SER A 34 30.48 22.20 -5.98
CA SER A 34 29.46 22.50 -4.98
C SER A 34 28.10 22.42 -5.65
N VAL A 35 27.64 21.18 -5.85
CA VAL A 35 26.23 20.87 -6.02
C VAL A 35 25.52 21.58 -4.88
N PRO A 36 24.51 22.42 -5.12
CA PRO A 36 23.75 23.02 -4.04
C PRO A 36 23.09 21.87 -3.27
N SER A 37 23.59 21.61 -2.06
CA SER A 37 22.97 20.69 -1.13
C SER A 37 21.65 21.31 -0.66
N THR A 38 20.59 21.11 -1.44
CA THR A 38 19.22 21.25 -0.96
C THR A 38 19.14 20.49 0.35
N SER A 39 18.76 21.16 1.43
CA SER A 39 18.83 20.63 2.80
C SER A 39 18.03 19.34 2.94
N LEU A 40 18.75 18.22 2.82
CA LEU A 40 18.23 16.86 2.79
C LEU A 40 18.23 16.21 4.18
N ASP A 41 18.21 17.04 5.22
CA ASP A 41 18.25 16.63 6.62
C ASP A 41 17.23 17.40 7.47
N THR A 42 15.97 17.33 7.03
CA THR A 42 14.86 17.20 7.96
C THR A 42 14.44 15.74 7.93
N GLY A 43 14.60 15.05 9.08
CA GLY A 43 14.13 13.68 9.26
C GLY A 43 12.62 13.55 9.07
N VAL A 44 12.08 12.35 9.17
CA VAL A 44 10.63 12.16 9.07
C VAL A 44 9.87 13.00 10.11
N PRO A 45 8.85 13.80 9.70
CA PRO A 45 8.04 14.58 10.62
C PRO A 45 7.38 13.71 11.70
N ASP A 46 7.20 14.28 12.89
CA ASP A 46 6.69 13.54 14.05
C ASP A 46 5.19 13.20 13.94
N ASP A 47 4.49 13.81 12.97
CA ASP A 47 3.10 13.55 12.58
C ASP A 47 2.98 12.70 11.31
N PHE A 48 4.10 12.20 10.74
CA PHE A 48 4.08 11.50 9.46
C PHE A 48 3.20 10.24 9.50
N SER A 49 2.18 10.22 8.66
CA SER A 49 1.32 9.06 8.46
C SER A 49 0.95 8.89 7.00
N VAL A 50 0.61 7.66 6.62
CA VAL A 50 0.12 7.35 5.28
C VAL A 50 -0.92 6.23 5.30
N ASP A 51 -2.02 6.43 4.58
CA ASP A 51 -3.10 5.47 4.38
C ASP A 51 -3.24 5.22 2.88
N VAL A 52 -3.00 4.00 2.44
CA VAL A 52 -3.20 3.56 1.05
C VAL A 52 -4.30 2.51 1.04
N THR A 53 -5.36 2.74 0.28
CA THR A 53 -6.40 1.76 -0.04
C THR A 53 -6.43 1.50 -1.55
N ILE A 54 -6.39 0.24 -1.94
CA ILE A 54 -6.49 -0.25 -3.32
C ILE A 54 -7.83 -0.99 -3.45
N LEU A 55 -8.63 -0.60 -4.44
CA LEU A 55 -9.94 -1.18 -4.72
C LEU A 55 -10.00 -1.69 -6.17
N THR A 56 -10.37 -2.95 -6.37
CA THR A 56 -10.56 -3.58 -7.69
C THR A 56 -11.61 -4.68 -7.61
N GLU A 57 -12.35 -4.92 -8.70
CA GLU A 57 -13.20 -6.11 -8.83
C GLU A 57 -12.35 -7.35 -9.17
N GLU A 58 -11.41 -7.23 -10.11
CA GLU A 58 -10.48 -8.29 -10.49
C GLU A 58 -9.13 -8.09 -9.80
N GLU A 59 -8.75 -9.05 -8.95
CA GLU A 59 -7.51 -9.02 -8.17
C GLU A 59 -6.38 -9.72 -8.91
N GLY A 60 -5.33 -8.98 -9.27
CA GLY A 60 -4.08 -9.57 -9.74
C GLY A 60 -3.25 -10.20 -8.61
N ASP A 61 -2.26 -11.01 -8.96
CA ASP A 61 -1.38 -11.65 -7.96
C ASP A 61 -0.57 -10.61 -7.17
N ALA A 62 0.01 -9.65 -7.88
CA ALA A 62 0.86 -8.60 -7.37
C ALA A 62 0.23 -7.76 -6.24
N ALA A 63 1.05 -7.36 -5.26
CA ALA A 63 0.61 -6.63 -4.07
C ALA A 63 0.05 -5.20 -4.33
N ASP A 64 0.32 -4.62 -5.51
CA ASP A 64 -0.28 -3.37 -6.00
C ASP A 64 -1.55 -3.57 -6.84
N LEU A 65 -1.87 -4.80 -7.29
CA LEU A 65 -2.98 -5.07 -8.22
C LEU A 65 -4.20 -5.75 -7.57
N ARG A 66 -4.24 -5.86 -6.24
CA ARG A 66 -5.29 -6.54 -5.46
C ARG A 66 -5.88 -5.66 -4.36
N ASN A 67 -7.09 -6.00 -3.89
CA ASN A 67 -7.74 -5.27 -2.80
C ASN A 67 -6.88 -5.31 -1.54
N ALA A 68 -6.38 -4.15 -1.12
CA ALA A 68 -5.46 -4.04 -0.01
C ALA A 68 -5.60 -2.69 0.68
N ARG A 69 -5.37 -2.66 1.99
CA ARG A 69 -5.16 -1.42 2.74
C ARG A 69 -3.91 -1.48 3.59
N TYR A 70 -3.10 -0.44 3.49
CA TYR A 70 -1.88 -0.21 4.27
C TYR A 70 -2.06 1.09 5.06
N VAL A 71 -1.87 1.07 6.39
CA VAL A 71 -1.90 2.29 7.21
C VAL A 71 -0.66 2.34 8.08
N VAL A 72 0.13 3.41 7.95
CA VAL A 72 1.27 3.71 8.82
C VAL A 72 0.92 4.91 9.68
N PHE A 73 0.98 4.72 11.00
CA PHE A 73 0.82 5.81 11.97
C PHE A 73 2.17 6.42 12.38
N PRO A 74 2.18 7.64 12.96
CA PRO A 74 3.44 8.33 13.30
C PRO A 74 4.28 7.63 14.37
N ASP A 75 3.66 6.76 15.19
CA ASP A 75 4.36 5.93 16.17
C ASP A 75 5.13 4.75 15.55
N GLY A 76 5.03 4.58 14.22
CA GLY A 76 5.63 3.50 13.43
C GLY A 76 4.77 2.25 13.31
N THR A 77 3.55 2.19 13.85
CA THR A 77 2.68 1.02 13.64
C THR A 77 2.21 0.94 12.18
N LEU A 78 2.44 -0.23 11.56
CA LEU A 78 2.01 -0.57 10.21
C LEU A 78 0.89 -1.60 10.30
N HIS A 79 -0.28 -1.20 9.82
CA HIS A 79 -1.47 -2.01 9.68
C HIS A 79 -1.60 -2.47 8.23
N TYR A 80 -1.97 -3.74 8.01
CA TYR A 80 -2.18 -4.29 6.67
C TYR A 80 -3.29 -5.33 6.64
N ALA A 81 -4.07 -5.32 5.56
CA ALA A 81 -4.87 -6.47 5.12
C ALA A 81 -5.06 -6.43 3.61
N ALA A 82 -4.91 -7.58 2.95
CA ALA A 82 -5.46 -7.82 1.62
C ALA A 82 -6.67 -8.75 1.71
N ARG A 83 -7.84 -8.23 1.36
CA ARG A 83 -9.10 -8.98 1.27
C ARG A 83 -10.10 -8.17 0.44
N ALA A 84 -10.99 -8.86 -0.27
CA ALA A 84 -12.21 -8.25 -0.78
C ALA A 84 -12.94 -7.52 0.36
N GLY A 85 -13.29 -6.25 0.14
CA GLY A 85 -13.89 -5.40 1.18
C GLY A 85 -12.92 -4.86 2.24
N ALA A 86 -11.60 -4.85 2.00
CA ALA A 86 -10.62 -4.05 2.75
C ALA A 86 -10.76 -2.53 2.45
N GLY A 87 -11.99 -2.00 2.58
CA GLY A 87 -12.30 -0.62 2.25
C GLY A 87 -11.85 0.41 3.30
N PRO A 88 -11.99 1.70 2.99
CA PRO A 88 -11.54 2.80 3.85
C PRO A 88 -12.27 2.89 5.21
N ASN A 89 -13.39 2.18 5.36
CA ASN A 89 -14.20 2.14 6.58
C ASN A 89 -13.69 1.18 7.68
N THR A 90 -12.63 0.39 7.46
CA THR A 90 -12.12 -0.54 8.48
C THR A 90 -10.59 -0.46 8.60
N LEU A 91 -10.10 -0.15 9.80
CA LEU A 91 -8.67 -0.19 10.11
C LEU A 91 -8.18 -1.65 10.08
N PRO A 92 -7.14 -2.00 9.32
CA PRO A 92 -6.59 -3.35 9.30
C PRO A 92 -5.91 -3.73 10.64
N PRO A 93 -5.58 -5.02 10.88
CA PRO A 93 -4.76 -5.40 12.03
C PRO A 93 -3.32 -4.87 11.89
N ILE A 94 -2.64 -4.67 13.02
CA ILE A 94 -1.20 -4.38 13.05
C ILE A 94 -0.45 -5.62 12.55
N VAL A 95 0.40 -5.46 11.53
CA VAL A 95 1.31 -6.52 11.07
C VAL A 95 2.76 -6.28 11.52
N ARG A 96 3.15 -5.02 11.74
CA ARG A 96 4.52 -4.66 12.08
C ARG A 96 4.60 -3.34 12.85
N ARG A 97 5.69 -3.15 13.58
CA ARG A 97 6.14 -1.84 14.05
C ARG A 97 7.44 -1.48 13.34
N LEU A 98 7.44 -0.36 12.65
CA LEU A 98 8.57 0.19 11.91
C LEU A 98 9.51 0.93 12.87
N ASP A 99 10.81 0.75 12.69
CA ASP A 99 11.79 1.57 13.40
C ASP A 99 11.95 2.96 12.77
N ARG A 100 12.64 3.87 13.48
CA ARG A 100 12.82 5.25 13.02
C ARG A 100 13.53 5.34 11.67
N ARG A 101 14.50 4.46 11.37
CA ARG A 101 15.21 4.44 10.08
C ARG A 101 14.29 3.96 8.94
N GLN A 102 13.38 3.03 9.23
CA GLN A 102 12.36 2.59 8.28
C GLN A 102 11.37 3.72 7.97
N MET A 103 10.93 4.47 8.99
CA MET A 103 10.09 5.66 8.82
C MET A 103 10.82 6.78 8.04
N ASP A 104 12.07 7.08 8.38
CA ASP A 104 12.94 8.02 7.64
C ASP A 104 13.16 7.57 6.18
N GLY A 105 13.22 6.26 5.93
CA GLY A 105 13.33 5.67 4.59
C GLY A 105 12.05 5.87 3.77
N LEU A 106 10.89 5.54 4.36
CA LEU A 106 9.58 5.67 3.72
C LEU A 106 9.26 7.14 3.39
N TRP A 107 9.48 8.06 4.33
CA TRP A 107 9.31 9.50 4.10
C TRP A 107 10.24 10.06 3.01
N ARG A 108 11.53 9.71 3.07
CA ARG A 108 12.51 10.10 2.06
C ARG A 108 12.11 9.62 0.67
N ARG A 109 11.55 8.41 0.57
CA ARG A 109 11.03 7.91 -0.70
C ARG A 109 9.77 8.65 -1.14
N ALA A 110 8.80 8.93 -0.25
CA ALA A 110 7.67 9.79 -0.59
C ALA A 110 8.12 11.16 -1.15
N ARG A 111 9.17 11.76 -0.58
CA ARG A 111 9.82 12.99 -1.09
C ARG A 111 10.46 12.80 -2.47
N GLN A 112 11.26 11.76 -2.66
CA GLN A 112 11.90 11.44 -3.95
C GLN A 112 10.88 11.22 -5.08
N LEU A 113 9.72 10.66 -4.74
CA LEU A 113 8.64 10.34 -5.66
C LEU A 113 7.66 11.51 -5.86
N GLY A 114 7.85 12.64 -5.17
CA GLY A 114 6.95 13.81 -5.24
C GLY A 114 5.59 13.61 -4.58
N LEU A 115 5.41 12.54 -3.81
CA LEU A 115 4.19 12.24 -3.04
C LEU A 115 4.13 13.02 -1.71
N ALA A 116 5.27 13.50 -1.23
CA ALA A 116 5.40 14.31 -0.01
C ALA A 116 5.15 15.82 -0.22
N ASP A 117 4.60 16.20 -1.38
CA ASP A 117 4.34 17.59 -1.76
C ASP A 117 2.83 17.87 -1.71
N PRO A 118 2.34 18.68 -0.75
CA PRO A 118 0.91 18.93 -0.56
C PRO A 118 0.31 19.70 -1.74
N ASP A 119 1.09 20.56 -2.42
CA ASP A 119 0.63 21.37 -3.56
C ASP A 119 0.40 20.50 -4.82
N ARG A 120 0.88 19.25 -4.80
CA ARG A 120 0.61 18.23 -5.83
C ARG A 120 -0.54 17.30 -5.47
N GLY A 121 -1.01 17.36 -4.23
CA GLY A 121 -2.17 16.61 -3.76
C GLY A 121 -3.49 17.16 -4.28
N GLU A 122 -4.54 16.36 -4.12
CA GLU A 122 -5.92 16.78 -4.28
C GLU A 122 -6.47 17.41 -2.99
N ALA A 123 -7.60 18.11 -3.12
CA ALA A 123 -8.34 18.59 -1.96
C ALA A 123 -8.87 17.41 -1.12
N PRO A 124 -8.92 17.53 0.22
CA PRO A 124 -9.34 16.46 1.12
C PRO A 124 -10.68 15.81 0.70
N SER A 125 -10.59 14.55 0.25
CA SER A 125 -11.73 13.78 -0.25
C SER A 125 -12.16 12.75 0.77
N ASN A 126 -13.47 12.55 0.90
CA ASN A 126 -14.04 11.56 1.81
C ASN A 126 -14.00 10.17 1.16
N PHE A 127 -12.91 9.43 1.40
CA PHE A 127 -12.69 8.08 0.90
C PHE A 127 -13.84 7.11 1.22
N ASN A 128 -14.60 7.32 2.30
CA ASN A 128 -15.73 6.46 2.68
C ASN A 128 -16.90 6.49 1.67
N LYS A 129 -16.86 7.40 0.69
CA LYS A 129 -17.81 7.48 -0.44
C LYS A 129 -17.31 6.82 -1.72
N VAL A 130 -16.09 6.30 -1.74
CA VAL A 130 -15.51 5.60 -2.88
C VAL A 130 -15.92 4.12 -2.82
N TRP A 131 -16.44 3.62 -3.93
CA TRP A 131 -16.84 2.23 -4.11
C TRP A 131 -15.82 1.49 -4.96
N ILE A 132 -15.81 0.16 -4.85
CA ILE A 132 -15.02 -0.71 -5.74
C ILE A 132 -15.46 -0.43 -7.19
N PRO A 133 -14.53 -0.22 -8.13
CA PRO A 133 -14.87 -0.02 -9.54
C PRO A 133 -15.33 -1.33 -10.18
N TRP A 134 -16.24 -1.24 -11.15
CA TRP A 134 -16.68 -2.37 -11.99
C TRP A 134 -15.61 -2.85 -12.98
N GLU A 135 -14.62 -2.01 -13.27
CA GLU A 135 -13.51 -2.30 -14.18
C GLU A 135 -12.28 -1.52 -13.73
N GLY A 136 -11.11 -2.17 -13.78
CA GLY A 136 -9.83 -1.59 -13.39
C GLY A 136 -9.71 -1.32 -11.89
N HIS A 137 -8.89 -0.35 -11.52
CA HIS A 137 -8.43 -0.13 -10.15
C HIS A 137 -8.68 1.31 -9.69
N ILE A 138 -8.98 1.48 -8.40
CA ILE A 138 -8.93 2.78 -7.73
C ILE A 138 -7.92 2.71 -6.59
N TYR A 139 -6.94 3.61 -6.64
CA TYR A 139 -5.94 3.85 -5.63
C TYR A 139 -6.28 5.12 -4.89
N LEU A 140 -6.45 5.00 -3.57
CA LEU A 140 -6.66 6.10 -2.64
C LEU A 140 -5.41 6.17 -1.76
N MET A 141 -4.72 7.30 -1.77
CA MET A 141 -3.56 7.54 -0.91
C MET A 141 -3.76 8.85 -0.16
N ALA A 142 -3.70 8.82 1.16
CA ALA A 142 -3.69 10.01 2.00
C ALA A 142 -2.39 10.06 2.80
N LEU A 143 -1.82 11.25 2.95
CA LEU A 143 -0.64 11.49 3.76
C LEU A 143 -0.90 12.64 4.72
N THR A 144 -0.31 12.54 5.92
CA THR A 144 -0.17 13.67 6.83
C THR A 144 1.32 13.88 7.09
N ALA A 145 1.81 15.12 7.04
CA ALA A 145 3.13 15.50 7.54
C ALA A 145 3.24 17.03 7.70
N ASN A 146 3.97 17.52 8.69
CA ASN A 146 4.15 18.94 9.00
C ASN A 146 2.81 19.68 9.21
N ASP A 147 1.88 19.06 9.94
CA ASP A 147 0.52 19.56 10.22
C ASP A 147 -0.37 19.74 8.98
N GLN A 148 0.04 19.18 7.83
CA GLN A 148 -0.70 19.23 6.57
C GLN A 148 -1.22 17.85 6.20
N TYR A 149 -2.44 17.80 5.65
CA TYR A 149 -3.08 16.60 5.11
C TYR A 149 -3.41 16.82 3.64
N TRP A 150 -3.01 15.87 2.80
CA TRP A 150 -3.33 15.85 1.37
C TRP A 150 -3.54 14.41 0.90
N ASN A 151 -4.13 14.25 -0.29
CA ASN A 151 -4.41 12.94 -0.84
C ASN A 151 -4.20 12.87 -2.36
N PHE A 152 -4.27 11.65 -2.89
CA PHE A 152 -4.21 11.34 -4.31
C PHE A 152 -5.27 10.28 -4.61
N THR A 153 -6.10 10.54 -5.62
CA THR A 153 -7.09 9.59 -6.15
C THR A 153 -6.67 9.20 -7.55
N ARG A 154 -6.29 7.94 -7.79
CA ARG A 154 -5.97 7.44 -9.14
C ARG A 154 -6.94 6.34 -9.52
N ARG A 155 -7.79 6.62 -10.51
CA ARG A 155 -8.59 5.60 -11.19
C ARG A 155 -7.84 5.19 -12.46
N ILE A 156 -7.59 3.90 -12.60
CA ILE A 156 -6.83 3.28 -13.68
C ILE A 156 -7.77 2.30 -14.38
N GLN A 157 -7.97 2.49 -15.69
CA GLN A 157 -8.77 1.55 -16.50
C GLN A 157 -7.93 0.30 -16.84
N PRO A 158 -8.53 -0.84 -17.24
CA PRO A 158 -7.79 -2.10 -17.48
C PRO A 158 -6.66 -2.02 -18.53
N ASP A 159 -6.72 -1.05 -19.45
CA ASP A 159 -5.72 -0.77 -20.49
C ASP A 159 -4.65 0.25 -20.06
N GLN A 160 -4.72 0.75 -18.83
CA GLN A 160 -3.85 1.80 -18.30
C GLN A 160 -2.91 1.26 -17.22
N GLU A 161 -1.75 1.89 -17.09
CA GLU A 161 -0.82 1.62 -15.99
C GLU A 161 -0.94 2.67 -14.89
N LEU A 162 -0.77 2.21 -13.65
CA LEU A 162 -0.57 3.09 -12.50
C LEU A 162 0.73 3.89 -12.69
N ASP A 163 0.69 5.16 -12.29
CA ASP A 163 1.87 6.03 -12.22
C ASP A 163 3.06 5.32 -11.54
N PRO A 164 4.26 5.27 -12.17
CA PRO A 164 5.39 4.50 -11.65
C PRO A 164 5.85 4.92 -10.25
N ALA A 165 5.66 6.18 -9.87
CA ALA A 165 6.01 6.66 -8.54
C ALA A 165 5.01 6.16 -7.49
N MET A 166 3.70 6.26 -7.75
CA MET A 166 2.70 5.66 -6.87
C MET A 166 2.87 4.14 -6.78
N ARG A 167 3.10 3.44 -7.90
CA ARG A 167 3.39 2.00 -7.94
C ARG A 167 4.58 1.64 -7.05
N ALA A 168 5.72 2.33 -7.23
CA ALA A 168 6.94 2.07 -6.44
C ALA A 168 6.68 2.22 -4.94
N PHE A 169 6.02 3.31 -4.51
CA PHE A 169 5.72 3.55 -3.10
C PHE A 169 4.81 2.49 -2.48
N ILE A 170 3.80 2.01 -3.22
CA ILE A 170 2.94 0.90 -2.79
C ILE A 170 3.76 -0.39 -2.63
N ARG A 171 4.72 -0.66 -3.52
CA ARG A 171 5.62 -1.83 -3.39
C ARG A 171 6.56 -1.74 -2.18
N ASP A 172 7.01 -0.56 -1.78
CA ASP A 172 7.78 -0.42 -0.55
C ASP A 172 6.92 -0.67 0.71
N LEU A 173 5.68 -0.16 0.73
CA LEU A 173 4.72 -0.49 1.79
C LEU A 173 4.42 -2.00 1.84
N ALA A 174 4.23 -2.64 0.68
CA ALA A 174 4.05 -4.08 0.57
C ALA A 174 5.24 -4.86 1.13
N ALA A 175 6.48 -4.48 0.77
CA ALA A 175 7.70 -5.09 1.29
C ALA A 175 7.87 -4.90 2.81
N LEU A 176 7.48 -3.75 3.35
CA LEU A 176 7.47 -3.50 4.80
C LEU A 176 6.41 -4.34 5.52
N ALA A 177 5.24 -4.54 4.90
CA ALA A 177 4.10 -5.30 5.42
C ALA A 177 4.21 -6.84 5.24
N TRP A 178 5.25 -7.33 4.56
CA TRP A 178 5.37 -8.72 4.09
C TRP A 178 4.20 -9.16 3.18
N ALA A 179 3.68 -8.23 2.37
CA ALA A 179 2.72 -8.53 1.33
C ALA A 179 3.44 -9.13 0.10
N GLU A 180 3.51 -10.46 0.07
CA GLU A 180 4.10 -11.23 -1.04
C GLU A 180 3.30 -11.03 -2.35
N ASP A 181 3.97 -11.07 -3.50
CA ASP A 181 3.34 -10.97 -4.83
C ASP A 181 2.63 -12.26 -5.27
N GLU A 182 2.76 -13.36 -4.53
CA GLU A 182 1.96 -14.55 -4.76
C GLU A 182 0.65 -14.45 -3.96
N ARG A 183 -0.48 -14.62 -4.67
CA ARG A 183 -1.78 -14.78 -4.02
C ARG A 183 -1.77 -16.09 -3.24
N GLN A 184 -1.61 -16.01 -1.93
CA GLN A 184 -1.83 -17.16 -1.04
C GLN A 184 -3.33 -17.50 -1.00
N ASP A 185 -3.80 -18.18 -2.05
CA ASP A 185 -5.09 -18.86 -2.12
C ASP A 185 -5.06 -20.06 -1.17
N ILE A 186 -5.05 -19.77 0.14
CA ILE A 186 -5.24 -20.77 1.20
C ILE A 186 -6.71 -21.18 1.15
N LYS A 187 -7.02 -22.05 0.19
CA LYS A 187 -8.21 -22.89 0.22
C LYS A 187 -8.09 -23.78 1.45
N PHE A 188 -8.65 -23.31 2.55
CA PHE A 188 -9.02 -24.15 3.66
C PHE A 188 -10.12 -25.08 3.18
N ASP A 189 -9.74 -26.18 2.52
CA ASP A 189 -10.61 -27.33 2.37
C ASP A 189 -11.14 -27.66 3.77
N ALA A 190 -12.45 -27.63 3.93
CA ALA A 190 -13.09 -27.86 5.21
C ALA A 190 -12.78 -29.30 5.66
N ARG A 191 -11.72 -29.46 6.46
CA ARG A 191 -11.34 -30.72 7.08
C ARG A 191 -12.46 -31.11 8.03
N ARG A 192 -13.43 -31.85 7.49
CA ARG A 192 -14.47 -32.52 8.25
C ARG A 192 -13.78 -33.60 9.07
N TYR A 193 -13.42 -33.25 10.29
CA TYR A 193 -12.95 -34.21 11.28
C TYR A 193 -14.02 -35.28 11.42
N ASP A 194 -13.63 -36.53 11.16
CA ASP A 194 -14.40 -37.68 11.57
C ASP A 194 -14.31 -37.75 13.09
N TYR A 195 -15.41 -37.45 13.77
CA TYR A 195 -15.53 -37.53 15.22
C TYR A 195 -15.66 -38.98 15.72
N GLY A 196 -15.58 -39.95 14.80
CA GLY A 196 -15.72 -41.37 15.07
C GLY A 196 -17.19 -41.83 15.07
N PRO A 197 -17.45 -43.08 15.46
CA PRO A 197 -18.80 -43.61 15.59
C PRO A 197 -19.64 -42.77 16.55
N ASP A 198 -20.94 -42.62 16.25
CA ASP A 198 -21.87 -41.85 17.08
C ASP A 198 -21.88 -42.38 18.53
N PRO A 199 -21.44 -41.60 19.52
CA PRO A 199 -21.33 -42.05 20.92
C PRO A 199 -22.68 -42.35 21.56
N TYR A 200 -23.79 -41.91 20.96
CA TYR A 200 -25.14 -42.12 21.46
C TYR A 200 -25.88 -43.30 20.82
N ALA A 201 -25.26 -44.02 19.87
CA ALA A 201 -25.89 -45.16 19.19
C ALA A 201 -26.40 -46.22 20.19
N VAL A 202 -25.58 -46.58 21.19
CA VAL A 202 -25.92 -47.57 22.22
C VAL A 202 -27.13 -47.14 23.05
N TYR A 203 -27.21 -45.86 23.45
CA TYR A 203 -28.31 -45.35 24.26
C TYR A 203 -29.63 -45.31 23.48
N ARG A 204 -29.60 -44.97 22.19
CA ARG A 204 -30.82 -44.99 21.35
C ARG A 204 -31.31 -46.41 21.10
N GLU A 205 -30.43 -47.39 20.95
CA GLU A 205 -30.84 -48.79 20.83
C GLU A 205 -31.40 -49.34 22.14
N ASN A 206 -30.79 -49.01 23.28
CA ASN A 206 -31.37 -49.35 24.59
C ASN A 206 -32.74 -48.70 24.81
N ALA A 207 -32.92 -47.44 24.41
CA ALA A 207 -34.21 -46.76 24.47
C ALA A 207 -35.28 -47.45 23.60
N ARG A 208 -34.89 -47.92 22.40
CA ARG A 208 -35.80 -48.68 21.52
C ARG A 208 -36.22 -50.02 22.16
N ARG A 209 -35.28 -50.78 22.70
CA ARG A 209 -35.57 -52.06 23.41
C ARG A 209 -36.47 -51.86 24.64
N LEU A 210 -36.30 -50.75 25.37
CA LEU A 210 -37.15 -50.42 26.51
C LEU A 210 -38.57 -50.03 26.08
N ALA A 211 -38.73 -49.34 24.94
CA ALA A 211 -40.05 -49.07 24.36
C ALA A 211 -40.72 -50.37 23.87
N GLU A 212 -40.00 -51.20 23.12
CA GLU A 212 -40.47 -52.52 22.65
C GLU A 212 -40.92 -53.41 23.83
N ALA A 213 -40.19 -53.42 24.95
CA ALA A 213 -40.57 -54.16 26.15
C ALA A 213 -41.80 -53.58 26.87
N ALA A 214 -41.92 -52.25 26.95
CA ALA A 214 -43.08 -51.60 27.57
C ALA A 214 -44.37 -51.78 26.75
N GLU A 215 -44.27 -51.85 25.42
CA GLU A 215 -45.38 -52.19 24.52
C GLU A 215 -45.79 -53.67 24.66
N ALA A 216 -44.84 -54.58 24.90
CA ALA A 216 -45.11 -56.00 25.13
C ALA A 216 -45.80 -56.25 26.48
N ASP A 217 -45.28 -55.70 27.58
CA ASP A 217 -45.88 -55.85 28.93
C ASP A 217 -47.29 -55.21 28.98
N GLY A 218 -47.50 -54.08 28.28
CA GLY A 218 -48.81 -53.42 28.20
C GLY A 218 -49.88 -54.24 27.50
N ALA A 219 -49.50 -55.15 26.60
CA ALA A 219 -50.42 -56.00 25.84
C ALA A 219 -50.92 -57.24 26.63
N GLU A 220 -50.28 -57.60 27.75
CA GLU A 220 -50.67 -58.75 28.58
C GLU A 220 -51.73 -58.40 29.65
N THR A 221 -52.01 -57.11 29.86
CA THR A 221 -52.99 -56.61 30.85
C THR A 221 -54.44 -56.46 30.38
N ASP A 222 -54.76 -56.84 29.14
CA ASP A 222 -56.05 -56.52 28.47
C ASP A 222 -56.84 -57.79 28.04
N ASP A 223 -56.76 -58.87 28.84
CA ASP A 223 -57.63 -60.06 28.74
C ASP A 223 -58.59 -60.11 29.99
N PRO A 224 -59.93 -60.11 29.81
CA PRO A 224 -60.91 -59.78 30.86
C PRO A 224 -61.33 -60.91 31.83
#